data_AF-C5KYC3-F1
#
_entry.id   AF-C5KYC3-F1
#
_cell.length_a   1.000
_cell.length_b   1.000
_cell.length_c   1.000
_cell.angle_alpha   90.00
_cell.angle_beta   90.00
_cell.angle_gamma   90.00
#
_symmetry.space_group_name_H-M   'P 1'
#
loop_
_entity.id
_entity.type
_entity.pdbx_description
1 polymer ?
#
loop_
_entity_poly.entity_id
_entity_poly.type
_entity_poly.pdbx_seq_one_letter_code
_entity_poly.pdbx_strand_id
1 'polypeptide(L)'
;MTSSLSSDVITLSVGGKIYQVTKSTLDKYPDTMLSRMVSEDWKMSKNDSKDDTGKVASPPSVFIDRDGALFEYILNWYRNGEICIPWTVSEEAVRREASYFALPDDVRVVRDTILNNVREAVGLVLDDVREKIAKCQTDKEEIDARYSTRLAQLQEEKRMLKAQREVDQNRIRRDAMTFEILLPILTQTAAVICPMVAITCNQVSRQTVTDIRSSTREELADLGDIMSDLYRNRVLTLQSLQSSSTFCW
;
A
#
# COMPACT_ATOMS: atom_id res chain seq x y z
N MET A 1 37.16 4.91 -77.07
CA MET A 1 36.07 5.87 -77.30
C MET A 1 35.62 6.38 -75.94
N THR A 2 36.06 7.57 -75.55
CA THR A 2 35.71 8.20 -74.27
C THR A 2 34.34 8.85 -74.40
N SER A 3 33.26 8.13 -74.07
CA SER A 3 31.92 8.73 -73.97
C SER A 3 31.92 9.71 -72.81
N SER A 4 31.71 10.99 -73.09
CA SER A 4 31.55 12.03 -72.07
C SER A 4 30.40 11.67 -71.13
N LEU A 5 30.72 11.28 -69.90
CA LEU A 5 29.78 11.12 -68.78
C LEU A 5 29.38 12.49 -68.23
N SER A 6 28.90 13.41 -69.08
CA SER A 6 28.13 14.54 -68.56
C SER A 6 26.82 13.95 -68.07
N SER A 7 26.72 13.74 -66.76
CA SER A 7 25.45 13.47 -66.12
C SER A 7 24.61 14.71 -66.31
N ASP A 8 23.86 14.77 -67.41
CA ASP A 8 23.02 15.90 -67.77
C ASP A 8 21.95 16.04 -66.66
N VAL A 9 22.23 16.91 -65.69
CA VAL A 9 21.36 17.20 -64.55
C VAL A 9 20.29 18.19 -65.02
N ILE A 10 19.04 17.82 -64.80
CA ILE A 10 17.85 18.59 -65.14
C ILE A 10 17.25 19.12 -63.85
N THR A 11 16.79 20.37 -63.88
CA THR A 11 16.12 21.00 -62.74
C THR A 11 14.61 20.99 -62.98
N LEU A 12 13.86 20.41 -62.06
CA LEU A 12 12.39 20.35 -62.09
C LEU A 12 11.84 21.22 -60.94
N SER A 13 11.02 22.21 -61.26
CA SER A 13 10.30 23.01 -60.27
C SER A 13 8.86 22.51 -60.17
N VAL A 14 8.53 21.79 -59.11
CA VAL A 14 7.24 21.12 -58.90
C VAL A 14 6.49 21.77 -57.74
N GLY A 15 5.43 22.53 -58.03
CA GLY A 15 4.61 23.19 -56.99
C GLY A 15 5.40 24.10 -56.06
N GLY A 16 6.47 24.73 -56.57
CA GLY A 16 7.38 25.59 -55.79
C GLY A 16 8.54 24.86 -55.11
N LYS A 17 8.63 23.52 -55.18
CA LYS A 17 9.81 22.76 -54.74
C LYS A 17 10.74 22.46 -55.91
N ILE A 18 12.04 22.65 -55.71
CA ILE A 18 13.05 22.41 -56.74
C ILE A 18 13.66 21.02 -56.52
N TYR A 19 13.61 20.21 -57.57
CA TYR A 19 14.22 18.89 -57.65
C TYR A 19 15.29 18.88 -58.73
N GLN A 20 16.38 18.15 -58.46
CA GLN A 20 17.41 17.88 -59.46
C GLN A 20 17.45 16.39 -59.74
N VAL A 21 17.43 16.04 -61.02
CA VAL A 21 17.39 14.66 -61.50
C VAL A 21 18.33 14.50 -62.68
N THR A 22 19.00 13.37 -62.78
CA THR A 22 19.80 13.07 -63.97
C THR A 22 18.90 12.57 -65.09
N LYS A 23 19.23 12.92 -66.33
CA LYS A 23 18.53 12.38 -67.50
C LYS A 23 18.48 10.85 -67.49
N SER A 24 19.58 10.20 -67.10
CA SER A 24 19.67 8.75 -66.96
C SER A 24 18.64 8.13 -66.02
N THR A 25 18.15 8.89 -65.03
CA THR A 25 17.11 8.42 -64.10
C THR A 25 15.74 8.39 -64.77
N LEU A 26 15.43 9.35 -65.64
CA LEU A 26 14.17 9.43 -66.38
C LEU A 26 14.16 8.52 -67.61
N ASP A 27 15.31 8.34 -68.26
CA ASP A 27 15.47 7.47 -69.43
C ASP A 27 15.24 5.97 -69.10
N LYS A 28 15.27 5.58 -67.81
CA LYS A 28 14.93 4.21 -67.38
C LYS A 28 13.51 3.80 -67.76
N TYR A 29 12.60 4.77 -67.82
CA TYR A 29 11.18 4.55 -68.08
C TYR A 29 10.71 5.52 -69.17
N PRO A 30 10.96 5.21 -70.46
CA PRO A 30 10.68 6.12 -71.57
C PRO A 30 9.19 6.38 -71.80
N ASP A 31 8.33 5.49 -71.32
CA ASP A 31 6.89 5.58 -71.49
C ASP A 31 6.21 6.54 -70.50
N THR A 32 6.95 7.14 -69.58
CA THR A 32 6.38 8.05 -68.58
C THR A 32 6.37 9.50 -69.05
N MET A 33 5.51 10.32 -68.45
CA MET A 33 5.35 11.72 -68.83
C MET A 33 6.66 12.51 -68.69
N LEU A 34 7.39 12.35 -67.58
CA LEU A 34 8.63 13.10 -67.34
C LEU A 34 9.72 12.77 -68.36
N SER A 35 9.80 11.50 -68.78
CA SER A 35 10.79 11.06 -69.77
C SER A 35 10.51 11.68 -71.14
N ARG A 36 9.23 11.77 -71.53
CA ARG A 36 8.80 12.43 -72.77
C ARG A 36 9.03 13.94 -72.74
N MET A 37 8.61 14.61 -71.67
CA MET A 37 8.79 16.06 -71.50
C MET A 37 10.26 16.46 -71.62
N VAL A 38 11.14 15.74 -70.91
CA VAL A 38 12.57 15.99 -70.98
C VAL A 38 13.13 15.64 -72.35
N SER A 39 12.68 14.58 -73.00
CA SER A 39 13.18 14.19 -74.33
C SER A 39 12.82 15.19 -75.42
N GLU A 40 11.69 15.89 -75.31
CA GLU A 40 11.24 16.92 -76.26
C GLU A 40 11.96 18.25 -76.02
N ASP A 41 12.01 18.73 -74.77
CA ASP A 41 12.65 19.99 -74.41
C ASP A 41 14.19 19.93 -74.51
N TRP A 42 14.78 18.77 -74.22
CA TRP A 42 16.23 18.56 -74.36
C TRP A 42 16.69 18.59 -75.82
N LYS A 43 15.84 18.19 -76.77
CA LYS A 43 16.14 18.29 -78.21
C LYS A 43 16.17 19.75 -78.67
N MET A 44 15.36 20.62 -78.07
CA MET A 44 15.35 22.06 -78.37
C MET A 44 16.53 22.78 -77.72
N SER A 45 16.85 22.49 -76.45
CA SER A 45 17.92 23.17 -75.71
C SER A 45 19.34 22.87 -76.25
N LYS A 46 19.61 21.68 -76.78
CA LYS A 46 20.91 21.37 -77.42
C LYS A 46 21.15 22.08 -78.75
N ASN A 47 20.08 22.54 -79.43
CA ASN A 47 20.20 23.07 -80.77
C ASN A 47 20.33 24.61 -80.82
N ASP A 48 19.92 25.34 -79.78
CA ASP A 48 19.70 26.80 -79.89
C ASP A 48 20.56 27.71 -78.99
N SER A 49 21.61 27.24 -78.31
CA SER A 49 22.46 28.18 -77.54
C SER A 49 23.91 27.73 -77.35
N LYS A 50 24.73 27.97 -78.37
CA LYS A 50 26.14 28.34 -78.14
C LYS A 50 26.19 29.85 -78.01
N ASP A 51 26.25 30.36 -76.79
CA ASP A 51 26.65 31.74 -76.58
C ASP A 51 28.12 31.91 -77.00
N ASP A 52 28.46 33.08 -77.57
CA ASP A 52 29.77 33.45 -78.15
C ASP A 52 30.97 33.39 -77.16
N THR A 53 30.75 32.93 -75.93
CA THR A 53 31.73 32.75 -74.85
C THR A 53 31.95 31.29 -74.44
N GLY A 54 31.34 30.32 -75.13
CA GLY A 54 31.60 28.89 -74.91
C GLY A 54 31.08 28.33 -73.57
N LYS A 55 30.28 29.08 -72.81
CA LYS A 55 29.54 28.55 -71.67
C LYS A 55 28.20 28.01 -72.15
N VAL A 56 27.96 26.74 -71.84
CA VAL A 56 26.68 26.06 -72.10
C VAL A 56 25.59 26.83 -71.35
N ALA A 57 24.55 27.23 -72.06
CA ALA A 57 23.37 27.89 -71.52
C ALA A 57 22.84 27.13 -70.29
N SER A 58 22.26 27.88 -69.35
CA SER A 58 21.65 27.36 -68.11
C SER A 58 20.93 26.03 -68.33
N PRO A 59 21.09 25.04 -67.42
CA PRO A 59 20.44 23.74 -67.58
C PRO A 59 18.93 23.95 -67.75
N PRO A 60 18.27 23.16 -68.63
CA PRO A 60 16.84 23.31 -68.85
C PRO A 60 16.10 23.14 -67.52
N SER A 61 15.30 24.15 -67.17
CA SER A 61 14.44 24.14 -66.00
C SER A 61 12.99 23.90 -66.44
N VAL A 62 12.39 22.82 -65.95
CA VAL A 62 10.99 22.45 -66.27
C VAL A 62 10.11 22.81 -65.08
N PHE A 63 9.01 23.51 -65.33
CA PHE A 63 8.01 23.81 -64.30
C PHE A 63 6.81 22.87 -64.39
N ILE A 64 6.36 22.35 -63.25
CA ILE A 64 5.26 21.41 -63.11
C ILE A 64 4.33 21.90 -62.00
N ASP A 65 3.08 22.18 -62.36
CA ASP A 65 2.07 22.69 -61.43
C ASP A 65 1.37 21.54 -60.66
N ARG A 66 2.15 20.82 -59.85
CA ARG A 66 1.70 19.67 -59.03
C ARG A 66 2.22 19.74 -57.61
N ASP A 67 1.74 18.86 -56.74
CA ASP A 67 2.20 18.79 -55.36
C ASP A 67 3.66 18.32 -55.27
N GLY A 68 4.56 19.26 -54.97
CA GLY A 68 5.97 18.96 -54.80
C GLY A 68 6.26 17.99 -53.64
N ALA A 69 5.47 17.97 -52.57
CA ALA A 69 5.70 17.03 -51.46
C ALA A 69 5.41 15.58 -51.85
N LEU A 70 4.40 15.34 -52.67
CA LEU A 70 4.11 14.00 -53.19
C LEU A 70 5.06 13.59 -54.32
N PHE A 71 5.58 14.57 -55.07
CA PHE A 71 6.53 14.33 -56.16
C PHE A 71 7.82 13.62 -55.71
N GLU A 72 8.25 13.81 -54.46
CA GLU A 72 9.41 13.11 -53.90
C GLU A 72 9.27 11.59 -54.01
N TYR A 73 8.08 11.05 -53.76
CA TYR A 73 7.79 9.62 -53.88
C TYR A 73 7.79 9.15 -55.32
N ILE A 74 7.28 9.97 -56.23
CA ILE A 74 7.33 9.72 -57.68
C ILE A 74 8.78 9.65 -58.15
N LEU A 75 9.63 10.58 -57.70
CA LEU A 75 11.05 10.59 -58.06
C LEU A 75 11.81 9.39 -57.47
N ASN A 76 11.45 8.96 -56.26
CA ASN A 76 12.01 7.76 -55.64
C ASN A 76 11.66 6.49 -56.43
N TRP A 77 10.49 6.42 -57.07
CA TRP A 77 10.15 5.34 -57.99
C TRP A 77 11.10 5.26 -59.19
N TYR A 78 11.45 6.39 -59.83
CA TYR A 78 12.44 6.38 -60.93
C TYR A 78 13.83 5.90 -60.47
N ARG A 79 14.17 6.13 -59.20
CA ARG A 79 15.46 5.74 -58.62
C ARG A 79 15.50 4.26 -58.26
N ASN A 80 14.48 3.78 -57.54
CA ASN A 80 14.49 2.50 -56.84
C ASN A 80 13.55 1.45 -57.47
N GLY A 81 12.61 1.86 -58.33
CA GLY A 81 11.59 1.00 -58.92
C GLY A 81 10.38 0.71 -58.01
N GLU A 82 10.38 1.22 -56.78
CA GLU A 82 9.26 1.11 -55.84
C GLU A 82 9.01 2.43 -55.12
N ILE A 83 7.76 2.61 -54.67
CA ILE A 83 7.35 3.76 -53.87
C ILE A 83 7.27 3.33 -52.41
N CYS A 84 8.13 3.87 -51.56
CA CYS A 84 8.04 3.71 -50.11
C CYS A 84 7.45 4.97 -49.48
N ILE A 85 6.29 4.84 -48.83
CA ILE A 85 5.62 5.98 -48.16
C ILE A 85 5.55 5.77 -46.64
N PRO A 86 5.69 6.85 -45.85
CA PRO A 86 5.36 6.82 -44.43
C PRO A 86 3.84 6.73 -44.23
N TRP A 87 3.43 6.27 -43.04
CA TRP A 87 2.01 6.10 -42.69
C TRP A 87 1.19 7.38 -42.62
N THR A 88 1.86 8.52 -42.51
CA THR A 88 1.24 9.84 -42.48
C THR A 88 0.81 10.31 -43.87
N VAL A 89 1.29 9.67 -44.94
CA VAL A 89 0.99 10.04 -46.33
C VAL A 89 -0.07 9.11 -46.91
N SER A 90 -1.07 9.72 -47.55
CA SER A 90 -2.14 8.97 -48.22
C SER A 90 -1.61 8.24 -49.45
N GLU A 91 -1.76 6.91 -49.46
CA GLU A 91 -1.45 6.08 -50.62
C GLU A 91 -2.25 6.51 -51.86
N GLU A 92 -3.52 6.87 -51.67
CA GLU A 92 -4.39 7.32 -52.76
C GLU A 92 -3.90 8.63 -53.38
N ALA A 93 -3.40 9.56 -52.56
CA ALA A 93 -2.82 10.81 -53.04
C ALA A 93 -1.58 10.54 -53.90
N VAL A 94 -0.71 9.62 -53.47
CA VAL A 94 0.50 9.24 -54.20
C VAL A 94 0.14 8.52 -55.51
N ARG A 95 -0.86 7.63 -55.49
CA ARG A 95 -1.35 6.95 -56.71
C ARG A 95 -1.94 7.93 -57.72
N ARG A 96 -2.61 8.99 -57.26
CA ARG A 96 -3.14 10.05 -58.13
C ARG A 96 -2.01 10.82 -58.82
N GLU A 97 -0.92 11.11 -58.11
CA GLU A 97 0.27 11.70 -58.73
C GLU A 97 0.97 10.72 -59.67
N ALA A 98 1.10 9.44 -59.31
CA ALA A 98 1.68 8.42 -60.18
C ALA A 98 0.90 8.30 -61.50
N SER A 99 -0.42 8.38 -61.44
CA SER A 99 -1.31 8.41 -62.61
C SER A 99 -1.07 9.67 -63.46
N TYR A 100 -0.94 10.84 -62.84
CA TYR A 100 -0.65 12.10 -63.54
C TYR A 100 0.66 12.04 -64.31
N PHE A 101 1.73 11.51 -63.69
CA PHE A 101 3.03 11.36 -64.33
C PHE A 101 3.14 10.16 -65.29
N ALA A 102 2.01 9.49 -65.58
CA ALA A 102 1.92 8.32 -66.44
C ALA A 102 2.89 7.19 -66.03
N LEU A 103 3.00 6.92 -64.73
CA LEU A 103 3.66 5.71 -64.24
C LEU A 103 2.77 4.48 -64.55
N PRO A 104 3.35 3.26 -64.62
CA PRO A 104 2.59 2.03 -64.81
C PRO A 104 1.48 1.82 -63.77
N ASP A 105 0.37 1.17 -64.15
CA ASP A 105 -0.74 0.89 -63.24
C ASP A 105 -0.37 -0.09 -62.11
N ASP A 106 0.68 -0.90 -62.32
CA ASP A 106 1.19 -1.92 -61.39
C ASP A 106 2.28 -1.39 -60.44
N VAL A 107 2.41 -0.06 -60.29
CA VAL A 107 3.36 0.55 -59.35
C VAL A 107 3.18 -0.02 -57.94
N ARG A 108 4.25 -0.61 -57.44
CA ARG A 108 4.31 -1.14 -56.07
C ARG A 108 4.48 0.01 -55.08
N VAL A 109 3.43 0.26 -54.29
CA VAL A 109 3.48 1.16 -53.14
C VAL A 109 3.61 0.34 -51.87
N VAL A 110 4.73 0.52 -51.16
CA VAL A 110 5.05 -0.13 -49.89
C VAL A 110 4.97 0.92 -48.78
N ARG A 111 4.35 0.58 -47.66
CA ARG A 111 4.43 1.42 -46.47
C ARG A 111 5.67 1.07 -45.69
N ASP A 112 6.36 2.09 -45.18
CA ASP A 112 7.51 1.90 -44.32
C ASP A 112 7.11 1.05 -43.09
N THR A 113 7.66 -0.16 -43.03
CA THR A 113 7.35 -1.17 -42.01
C THR A 113 8.00 -0.85 -40.67
N ILE A 114 9.06 -0.04 -40.66
CA ILE A 114 9.81 0.26 -39.43
C ILE A 114 8.90 1.02 -38.45
N LEU A 115 8.16 2.00 -38.94
CA LEU A 115 7.25 2.80 -38.11
C LEU A 115 6.05 1.99 -37.59
N ASN A 116 5.60 0.96 -38.31
CA ASN A 116 4.55 0.07 -37.80
C ASN A 116 5.02 -0.77 -36.65
N ASN A 117 6.18 -1.41 -36.79
CA ASN A 117 6.69 -2.30 -35.77
C ASN A 117 6.94 -1.53 -34.46
N VAL A 118 7.44 -0.29 -34.58
CA VAL A 118 7.58 0.62 -33.43
C VAL A 118 6.21 0.98 -32.85
N ARG A 119 5.23 1.34 -33.68
CA ARG A 119 3.88 1.68 -33.23
C ARG A 119 3.18 0.52 -32.52
N GLU A 120 3.28 -0.69 -33.05
CA GLU A 120 2.69 -1.90 -32.46
C GLU A 120 3.36 -2.24 -31.14
N ALA A 121 4.70 -2.19 -31.08
CA ALA A 121 5.45 -2.40 -29.83
C ALA A 121 5.07 -1.36 -28.77
N VAL A 122 4.95 -0.08 -29.15
CA VAL A 122 4.49 0.99 -28.25
C VAL A 122 3.04 0.73 -27.80
N GLY A 123 2.17 0.28 -28.70
CA GLY A 123 0.79 -0.10 -28.39
C GLY A 123 0.71 -1.16 -27.29
N LEU A 124 1.47 -2.26 -27.44
CA LEU A 124 1.52 -3.33 -26.44
C LEU A 124 2.00 -2.85 -25.07
N VAL A 125 3.01 -1.97 -25.03
CA VAL A 125 3.51 -1.39 -23.77
C VAL A 125 2.46 -0.50 -23.13
N LEU A 126 1.75 0.32 -23.91
CA LEU A 126 0.69 1.18 -23.39
C LEU A 126 -0.48 0.38 -22.83
N ASP A 127 -0.83 -0.75 -23.45
CA ASP A 127 -1.90 -1.62 -22.97
C ASP A 127 -1.52 -2.28 -21.63
N ASP A 128 -0.30 -2.80 -21.50
CA ASP A 128 0.23 -3.34 -20.22
C ASP A 128 0.25 -2.26 -19.12
N VAL A 129 0.70 -1.05 -19.44
CA VAL A 129 0.70 0.07 -18.49
C VAL A 129 -0.73 0.44 -18.09
N ARG A 130 -1.68 0.46 -19.03
CA ARG A 130 -3.08 0.76 -18.75
C ARG A 130 -3.70 -0.29 -17.83
N GLU A 131 -3.43 -1.58 -18.08
CA GLU A 131 -3.92 -2.67 -17.24
C GLU A 131 -3.36 -2.57 -15.82
N LYS A 132 -2.05 -2.30 -15.68
CA LYS A 132 -1.42 -2.10 -14.37
C LYS A 132 -2.00 -0.89 -13.63
N ILE A 133 -2.26 0.21 -14.32
CA ILE A 133 -2.90 1.39 -13.71
C ILE A 133 -4.31 1.05 -13.23
N ALA A 134 -5.11 0.36 -14.05
CA ALA A 134 -6.47 -0.05 -13.68
C ALA A 134 -6.46 -0.96 -12.45
N LYS A 135 -5.55 -1.93 -12.40
CA LYS A 135 -5.37 -2.80 -11.23
C LYS A 135 -5.00 -2.01 -9.98
N CYS A 136 -4.03 -1.09 -10.08
CA CYS A 136 -3.64 -0.23 -8.96
C CYS A 136 -4.80 0.63 -8.43
N GLN A 137 -5.72 1.06 -9.30
CA GLN A 137 -6.91 1.81 -8.89
C GLN A 137 -7.85 0.95 -8.05
N THR A 138 -8.14 -0.27 -8.50
CA THR A 138 -8.97 -1.22 -7.75
C THR A 138 -8.34 -1.58 -6.40
N ASP A 139 -7.04 -1.89 -6.37
CA ASP A 139 -6.32 -2.22 -5.14
C ASP A 139 -6.37 -1.05 -4.13
N LYS A 140 -6.26 0.18 -4.62
CA LYS A 140 -6.39 1.39 -3.78
C LYS A 140 -7.78 1.50 -3.15
N GLU A 141 -8.84 1.32 -3.93
CA GLU A 141 -10.23 1.39 -3.44
C GLU A 141 -10.51 0.31 -2.38
N GLU A 142 -10.00 -0.91 -2.59
CA GLU A 142 -10.12 -2.00 -1.61
C GLU A 142 -9.41 -1.64 -0.30
N ILE A 143 -8.20 -1.11 -0.40
CA ILE A 143 -7.41 -0.69 0.76
C ILE A 143 -8.13 0.44 1.53
N ASP A 144 -8.63 1.45 0.83
CA ASP A 144 -9.36 2.58 1.42
C ASP A 144 -10.65 2.10 2.11
N ALA A 145 -11.36 1.13 1.53
CA ALA A 145 -12.54 0.51 2.14
C ALA A 145 -12.19 -0.27 3.42
N ARG A 146 -11.06 -1.01 3.42
CA ARG A 146 -10.58 -1.72 4.61
C ARG A 146 -10.18 -0.76 5.73
N TYR A 147 -9.49 0.33 5.40
CA TYR A 147 -9.11 1.34 6.39
C TYR A 147 -10.31 2.07 6.99
N SER A 148 -11.27 2.49 6.17
CA SER A 148 -12.49 3.17 6.65
C SER A 148 -13.31 2.27 7.58
N THR A 149 -13.45 0.99 7.24
CA THR A 149 -14.12 0.00 8.09
C THR A 149 -13.41 -0.18 9.43
N ARG A 150 -12.08 -0.35 9.42
CA ARG A 150 -11.30 -0.51 10.65
C ARG A 150 -11.35 0.74 11.53
N LEU A 151 -11.35 1.92 10.92
CA LEU A 151 -11.48 3.19 11.63
C LEU A 151 -12.82 3.29 12.36
N ALA A 152 -13.93 2.91 11.72
CA ALA A 152 -15.25 2.90 12.33
C ALA A 152 -15.32 1.93 13.53
N GLN A 153 -14.74 0.73 13.39
CA GLN A 153 -14.66 -0.25 14.49
C GLN A 153 -13.90 0.31 15.69
N LEU A 154 -12.73 0.92 15.46
CA LEU A 154 -11.92 1.52 16.52
C LEU A 154 -12.63 2.69 17.22
N GLN A 155 -13.41 3.48 16.48
CA GLN A 155 -14.24 4.53 17.06
C GLN A 155 -15.29 3.97 18.01
N GLU A 156 -15.93 2.86 17.64
CA GLU A 156 -16.94 2.21 18.49
C GLU A 156 -16.32 1.55 19.71
N GLU A 157 -15.19 0.86 19.56
CA GLU A 157 -14.43 0.29 20.68
C GLU A 157 -14.03 1.39 21.68
N LYS A 158 -13.57 2.54 21.18
CA LYS A 158 -13.24 3.71 22.01
C LYS A 158 -14.47 4.25 22.75
N ARG A 159 -15.66 4.27 22.14
CA ARG A 159 -16.92 4.68 22.79
C ARG A 159 -17.28 3.71 23.92
N MET A 160 -17.22 2.40 23.66
CA MET A 160 -17.49 1.36 24.65
C MET A 160 -16.54 1.44 25.84
N LEU A 161 -15.23 1.59 25.59
CA LEU A 161 -14.23 1.75 26.66
C LEU A 161 -14.43 3.03 27.47
N LYS A 162 -14.97 4.09 26.87
CA LYS A 162 -15.32 5.32 27.58
C LYS A 162 -16.53 5.10 28.48
N ALA A 163 -17.58 4.46 27.97
CA ALA A 163 -18.77 4.12 28.75
C ALA A 163 -18.44 3.17 29.92
N GLN A 164 -17.60 2.16 29.68
CA GLN A 164 -17.16 1.24 30.73
C GLN A 164 -16.41 1.96 31.85
N ARG A 165 -15.48 2.87 31.49
CA ARG A 165 -14.79 3.70 32.48
C ARG A 165 -15.74 4.55 33.32
N GLU A 166 -16.79 5.10 32.72
CA GLU A 166 -17.80 5.88 33.44
C GLU A 166 -18.60 5.01 34.41
N VAL A 167 -19.00 3.80 34.00
CA VAL A 167 -19.66 2.82 34.88
C VAL A 167 -18.77 2.44 36.06
N ASP A 168 -17.50 2.11 35.80
CA ASP A 168 -16.55 1.74 36.85
C ASP A 168 -16.29 2.91 37.81
N GLN A 169 -16.16 4.13 37.29
CA GLN A 169 -15.99 5.34 38.10
C GLN A 169 -17.22 5.60 39.00
N ASN A 170 -18.43 5.36 38.49
CA ASN A 170 -19.66 5.47 39.27
C ASN A 170 -19.78 4.33 40.32
N ARG A 171 -19.26 3.13 40.04
CA ARG A 171 -19.18 2.05 41.03
C ARG A 171 -18.25 2.44 42.18
N ILE A 172 -17.04 2.89 41.86
CA ILE A 172 -16.04 3.35 42.86
C ILE A 172 -16.63 4.48 43.72
N ARG A 173 -17.31 5.46 43.12
CA ARG A 173 -17.97 6.55 43.87
C ARG A 173 -19.02 6.04 44.85
N ARG A 174 -19.85 5.07 44.44
CA ARG A 174 -20.84 4.45 45.33
C ARG A 174 -20.17 3.71 46.47
N ASP A 175 -19.17 2.88 46.16
CA ASP A 175 -18.44 2.09 47.15
C ASP A 175 -17.76 3.00 48.19
N ALA A 176 -17.15 4.09 47.75
CA ALA A 176 -16.56 5.11 48.62
C ALA A 176 -17.60 5.78 49.53
N MET A 177 -18.77 6.15 48.99
CA MET A 177 -19.86 6.73 49.78
C MET A 177 -20.40 5.74 50.82
N THR A 178 -20.57 4.46 50.46
CA THR A 178 -20.94 3.43 51.44
C THR A 178 -19.90 3.26 52.53
N PHE A 179 -18.60 3.32 52.18
CA PHE A 179 -17.53 3.24 53.17
C PHE A 179 -17.55 4.44 54.13
N GLU A 180 -17.75 5.67 53.62
CA GLU A 180 -17.88 6.86 54.47
C GLU A 180 -19.09 6.78 55.41
N ILE A 181 -20.20 6.18 54.99
CA ILE A 181 -21.39 6.03 55.85
C ILE A 181 -21.21 4.91 56.87
N LEU A 182 -20.65 3.76 56.47
CA LEU A 182 -20.56 2.58 57.33
C LEU A 182 -19.43 2.66 58.35
N LEU A 183 -18.31 3.32 58.02
CA LEU A 183 -17.14 3.40 58.90
C LEU A 183 -17.45 4.06 60.26
N PRO A 184 -18.18 5.21 60.34
CA PRO A 184 -18.61 5.78 61.62
C PRO A 184 -19.53 4.87 62.43
N ILE A 185 -20.46 4.18 61.77
CA ILE A 185 -21.40 3.25 62.43
C ILE A 185 -20.63 2.07 63.02
N LEU A 186 -19.70 1.47 62.26
CA LEU A 186 -18.87 0.36 62.72
C LEU A 186 -17.93 0.78 63.86
N THR A 187 -17.34 1.97 63.79
CA THR A 187 -16.47 2.48 64.86
C THR A 187 -17.25 2.79 66.15
N GLN A 188 -18.44 3.40 66.05
CA GLN A 188 -19.32 3.64 67.21
C GLN A 188 -19.82 2.34 67.84
N THR A 189 -20.27 1.38 67.02
CA THR A 189 -20.72 0.07 67.53
C THR A 189 -19.59 -0.70 68.20
N ALA A 190 -18.39 -0.70 67.62
CA ALA A 190 -17.21 -1.31 68.24
C ALA A 190 -16.84 -0.63 69.58
N ALA A 191 -16.95 0.70 69.68
CA ALA A 191 -16.67 1.43 70.92
C ALA A 191 -17.63 1.07 72.07
N VAL A 192 -18.86 0.60 71.78
CA VAL A 192 -19.84 0.17 72.78
C VAL A 192 -19.70 -1.32 73.10
N ILE A 193 -19.55 -2.16 72.08
CA ILE A 193 -19.53 -3.62 72.23
C ILE A 193 -18.23 -4.10 72.88
N CYS A 194 -17.07 -3.57 72.47
CA CYS A 194 -15.78 -4.03 72.99
C CYS A 194 -15.65 -3.91 74.52
N PRO A 195 -16.03 -2.78 75.16
CA PRO A 195 -16.07 -2.69 76.62
C PRO A 195 -17.05 -3.66 77.26
N MET A 196 -18.24 -3.85 76.68
CA MET A 196 -19.23 -4.80 77.21
C MET A 196 -18.71 -6.24 77.20
N VAL A 197 -18.06 -6.66 76.11
CA VAL A 197 -17.43 -7.98 76.00
C VAL A 197 -16.26 -8.11 76.99
N ALA A 198 -15.45 -7.06 77.16
CA ALA A 198 -14.36 -7.05 78.13
C ALA A 198 -14.88 -7.14 79.58
N ILE A 199 -15.95 -6.42 79.90
CA ILE A 199 -16.60 -6.44 81.22
C ILE A 199 -17.18 -7.83 81.51
N THR A 200 -17.95 -8.39 80.57
CA THR A 200 -18.57 -9.72 80.74
C THR A 200 -17.53 -10.81 80.86
N CYS A 201 -16.46 -10.78 80.07
CA CYS A 201 -15.35 -11.74 80.18
C CYS A 201 -14.63 -11.63 81.53
N ASN A 202 -14.40 -10.41 82.03
CA ASN A 202 -13.81 -10.18 83.35
C ASN A 202 -14.75 -10.63 84.48
N GLN A 203 -16.06 -10.39 84.36
CA GLN A 203 -17.07 -10.88 85.32
C GLN A 203 -17.10 -12.41 85.36
N VAL A 204 -17.12 -13.08 84.21
CA VAL A 204 -17.08 -14.55 84.12
C VAL A 204 -15.79 -15.10 84.71
N SER A 205 -14.64 -14.48 84.42
CA SER A 205 -13.33 -14.84 84.99
C SER A 205 -13.30 -14.69 86.52
N ARG A 206 -13.81 -13.58 87.06
CA ARG A 206 -13.92 -13.40 88.52
C ARG A 206 -14.83 -14.43 89.17
N GLN A 207 -15.98 -14.70 88.55
CA GLN A 207 -16.94 -15.68 89.07
C GLN A 207 -16.33 -17.09 89.09
N THR A 208 -15.65 -17.50 88.02
CA THR A 208 -14.96 -18.80 87.99
C THR A 208 -13.86 -18.88 89.03
N VAL A 209 -13.07 -17.83 89.24
CA VAL A 209 -12.05 -17.81 90.31
C VAL A 209 -12.68 -17.89 91.69
N THR A 210 -13.81 -17.21 91.94
CA THR A 210 -14.50 -17.30 93.24
C THR A 210 -15.06 -18.69 93.49
N ASP A 211 -15.64 -19.33 92.47
CA ASP A 211 -16.23 -20.66 92.57
C ASP A 211 -15.15 -21.75 92.81
N ILE A 212 -14.00 -21.65 92.13
CA ILE A 212 -12.84 -22.52 92.38
C ILE A 212 -12.32 -22.32 93.81
N ARG A 213 -12.23 -21.08 94.29
CA ARG A 213 -11.72 -20.78 95.63
C ARG A 213 -12.66 -21.26 96.75
N SER A 214 -13.98 -21.20 96.55
CA SER A 214 -14.93 -21.77 97.52
C SER A 214 -14.85 -23.29 97.55
N SER A 215 -14.80 -23.94 96.37
CA SER A 215 -14.69 -25.40 96.28
C SER A 215 -13.40 -25.93 96.90
N THR A 216 -12.24 -25.33 96.59
CA THR A 216 -10.95 -25.72 97.20
C THR A 216 -10.89 -25.44 98.70
N ARG A 217 -11.59 -24.41 99.20
CA ARG A 217 -11.68 -24.13 100.63
C ARG A 217 -12.49 -25.20 101.36
N GLU A 218 -13.58 -25.68 100.76
CA GLU A 218 -14.38 -26.78 101.31
C GLU A 218 -13.56 -28.08 101.35
N GLU A 219 -12.89 -28.44 100.25
CA GLU A 219 -12.04 -29.65 100.20
C GLU A 219 -10.89 -29.61 101.22
N LEU A 220 -10.26 -28.45 101.43
CA LEU A 220 -9.20 -28.29 102.42
C LEU A 220 -9.73 -28.31 103.87
N ALA A 221 -10.95 -27.84 104.11
CA ALA A 221 -11.58 -27.94 105.42
C ALA A 221 -11.85 -29.40 105.79
N ASP A 222 -12.40 -30.18 104.84
CA ASP A 222 -12.63 -31.62 105.00
C ASP A 222 -11.33 -32.38 105.28
N LEU A 223 -10.25 -32.07 104.55
CA LEU A 223 -8.93 -32.66 104.81
C LEU A 223 -8.37 -32.28 106.18
N GLY A 224 -8.61 -31.05 106.65
CA GLY A 224 -8.21 -30.58 107.98
C GLY A 224 -8.92 -31.34 109.10
N ASP A 225 -10.21 -31.62 108.91
CA ASP A 225 -11.01 -32.42 109.84
C ASP A 225 -10.53 -33.89 109.85
N ILE A 226 -10.30 -34.48 108.68
CA ILE A 226 -9.74 -35.84 108.56
C ILE A 226 -8.37 -35.95 109.23
N MET A 227 -7.47 -34.99 108.98
CA MET A 227 -6.14 -34.97 109.58
C MET A 227 -6.20 -34.78 111.11
N SER A 228 -7.14 -33.98 111.60
CA SER A 228 -7.37 -33.79 113.04
C SER A 228 -7.87 -35.08 113.70
N ASP A 229 -8.77 -35.81 113.04
CA ASP A 229 -9.27 -37.10 113.53
C ASP A 229 -8.18 -38.18 113.52
N LEU A 230 -7.33 -38.21 112.48
CA LEU A 230 -6.17 -39.10 112.42
C LEU A 230 -5.16 -38.79 113.54
N TYR A 231 -4.87 -37.50 113.79
CA TYR A 231 -4.00 -37.10 114.89
C TYR A 231 -4.59 -37.47 116.25
N ARG A 232 -5.88 -37.21 116.46
CA ARG A 232 -6.60 -37.56 117.70
C ARG A 232 -6.56 -39.07 117.94
N ASN A 233 -6.86 -39.87 116.92
CA ASN A 233 -6.80 -41.34 117.00
C ASN A 233 -5.36 -41.83 117.26
N ARG A 234 -4.36 -41.23 116.61
CA ARG A 234 -2.96 -41.60 116.81
C ARG A 234 -2.45 -41.27 118.22
N VAL A 235 -2.81 -40.11 118.77
CA VAL A 235 -2.53 -39.72 120.16
C VAL A 235 -3.20 -40.69 121.13
N LEU A 236 -4.45 -41.06 120.90
CA LEU A 236 -5.16 -42.06 121.71
C LEU A 236 -4.50 -43.44 121.65
N THR A 237 -4.07 -43.91 120.47
CA THR A 237 -3.32 -45.17 120.35
C THR A 237 -1.95 -45.12 121.05
N LEU A 238 -1.22 -44.00 120.99
CA LEU A 238 0.07 -43.86 121.68
C LEU A 238 -0.10 -43.80 123.21
N GLN A 239 -1.17 -43.17 123.71
CA GLN A 239 -1.53 -43.20 125.14
C GLN A 239 -1.92 -44.62 125.61
N SER A 240 -2.57 -45.41 124.76
CA SER A 240 -2.87 -46.82 125.06
C SER A 240 -1.63 -47.74 125.11
N LEU A 241 -0.59 -47.41 124.34
CA LEU A 241 0.69 -48.16 124.34
C LEU A 241 1.55 -47.84 125.57
N GLN A 242 1.54 -46.59 126.06
CA GLN A 242 2.24 -46.23 127.31
C GLN A 242 1.59 -46.84 128.56
N SER A 243 0.28 -47.05 128.54
CA SER A 243 -0.45 -47.71 129.63
C SER A 243 -0.34 -49.24 129.62
N SER A 244 0.26 -49.84 128.57
CA SER A 244 0.47 -51.28 128.45
C SER A 244 1.91 -51.75 128.74
N SER A 245 2.83 -50.85 129.14
CA SER A 245 4.24 -51.17 129.44
C SER A 245 4.60 -51.29 130.92
N THR A 246 3.64 -51.19 131.84
CA THR A 246 3.82 -51.59 133.24
C THR A 246 3.56 -53.09 133.40
N PHE A 247 4.61 -53.93 133.33
CA PHE A 247 4.84 -55.18 134.09
C PHE A 247 5.84 -56.15 133.38
N CYS A 248 7.12 -56.16 133.77
CA CYS A 248 7.91 -57.37 134.09
C CYS A 248 9.38 -57.02 134.39
N TRP A 249 9.76 -57.25 135.66
CA TRP A 249 11.09 -57.32 136.30
C TRP A 249 11.96 -56.06 136.38
#